data_AF-A0A7C8Z426-F1
#
_entry.id   AF-A0A7C8Z426-F1
#
_cell.length_a   1.000
_cell.length_b   1.000
_cell.length_c   1.000
_cell.angle_alpha   90.00
_cell.angle_beta   90.00
_cell.angle_gamma   90.00
#
_symmetry.space_group_name_H-M   'P 1'
#
loop_
_entity.id
_entity.type
_entity.pdbx_description
1 polymer ?
#
loop_
_entity_poly.entity_id
_entity_poly.type
_entity_poly.pdbx_seq_one_letter_code
_entity_poly.pdbx_strand_id
1 'polypeptide(L)'
;MEDCSSPPLHQCHAHKVRGLVNRTHAFFHVLALGAIFYYRAAFFLSKNDPKYYMVPFLPWVTISAAELVSSFVWVLKEPFFWFPVTRTVFPERLPKDPHLPGIDVFVCTADPGKEPTFGVMNTVISAMALDYPAEKLSVYLSNDGGASVTLMGMKEAWAFATWWLPFCKRWNVKSICPQAYFEGPM
;
A
#
# COMPACT_ATOMS: atom_id res chain seq x y z
N MET A 1 7.75 23.85 -26.34
CA MET A 1 8.77 22.98 -26.96
C MET A 1 9.52 22.34 -25.81
N GLU A 2 9.16 21.10 -25.47
CA GLU A 2 9.90 20.32 -24.47
C GLU A 2 11.27 19.99 -25.05
N ASP A 3 12.32 20.41 -24.35
CA ASP A 3 13.70 20.20 -24.75
C ASP A 3 14.03 18.70 -24.66
N CYS A 4 14.25 18.08 -25.82
CA CYS A 4 14.50 16.64 -26.00
C CYS A 4 15.82 16.16 -25.34
N SER A 5 16.53 17.05 -24.65
CA SER A 5 17.83 16.82 -24.00
C SER A 5 17.78 16.59 -22.49
N SER A 6 16.61 16.75 -21.85
CA SER A 6 16.51 16.62 -20.38
C SER A 6 16.46 15.15 -19.91
N PRO A 7 17.22 14.77 -18.87
CA PRO A 7 17.23 13.40 -18.35
C PRO A 7 15.85 13.01 -17.77
N PRO A 8 15.47 11.73 -17.78
CA PRO A 8 14.16 11.30 -17.32
C PRO A 8 13.99 11.54 -15.81
N LEU A 9 12.81 12.02 -15.39
CA LEU A 9 12.46 12.24 -13.98
C LEU A 9 12.17 10.94 -13.21
N HIS A 10 11.76 9.90 -13.93
CA HIS A 10 11.53 8.58 -13.39
C HIS A 10 11.88 7.51 -14.41
N GLN A 11 12.22 6.32 -13.95
CA GLN A 11 12.49 5.17 -14.79
C GLN A 11 11.68 3.96 -14.32
N CYS A 12 11.19 3.19 -15.28
CA CYS A 12 10.34 2.03 -15.06
C CYS A 12 11.15 0.77 -15.40
N HIS A 13 11.40 -0.08 -14.41
CA HIS A 13 12.16 -1.32 -14.56
C HIS A 13 11.22 -2.52 -14.54
N ALA A 14 11.10 -3.21 -15.68
CA ALA A 14 10.36 -4.46 -15.77
C ALA A 14 11.26 -5.64 -15.36
N HIS A 15 10.86 -6.40 -14.34
CA HIS A 15 11.62 -7.55 -13.86
C HIS A 15 11.33 -8.79 -14.69
N LYS A 16 12.00 -8.93 -15.84
CA LYS A 16 11.79 -10.02 -16.80
C LYS A 16 11.96 -11.42 -16.19
N VAL A 17 13.02 -11.63 -15.40
CA VAL A 17 13.30 -12.94 -14.77
C VAL A 17 12.21 -13.30 -13.77
N ARG A 18 11.83 -12.36 -12.89
CA ARG A 18 10.73 -12.58 -11.93
C ARG A 18 9.41 -12.85 -12.63
N GLY A 19 9.12 -12.12 -13.72
CA GLY A 19 7.94 -12.37 -14.55
C GLY A 19 7.96 -13.77 -15.16
N LEU A 20 9.10 -14.26 -15.63
CA LEU A 20 9.24 -15.63 -16.15
C LEU A 20 8.98 -16.66 -15.05
N VAL A 21 9.59 -16.51 -13.88
CA VAL A 21 9.38 -17.40 -12.73
C VAL A 21 7.89 -17.45 -12.37
N ASN A 22 7.23 -16.29 -12.27
CA ASN A 22 5.81 -16.21 -11.95
C ASN A 22 4.95 -16.91 -13.02
N ARG A 23 5.26 -16.77 -14.30
CA ARG A 23 4.53 -17.46 -15.38
C ARG A 23 4.72 -18.97 -15.34
N THR A 24 5.94 -19.44 -15.05
CA THR A 24 6.19 -20.88 -14.91
C THR A 24 5.45 -21.44 -13.72
N HIS A 25 5.44 -20.73 -12.58
CA HIS A 25 4.64 -21.10 -11.41
C HIS A 25 3.14 -21.17 -11.76
N ALA A 26 2.62 -20.12 -12.41
CA ALA A 26 1.21 -20.07 -12.83
C ALA A 26 0.84 -21.25 -13.72
N PHE A 27 1.71 -21.61 -14.67
CA PHE A 27 1.51 -22.76 -15.55
C PHE A 27 1.39 -24.07 -14.77
N PHE A 28 2.34 -24.36 -13.86
CA PHE A 28 2.26 -25.56 -13.02
C PHE A 28 1.04 -25.56 -12.10
N HIS A 29 0.65 -24.40 -11.59
CA HIS A 29 -0.53 -24.27 -10.75
C HIS A 29 -1.82 -24.56 -11.53
N VAL A 30 -1.96 -24.04 -12.75
CA VAL A 30 -3.11 -24.36 -13.64
C VAL A 30 -3.17 -25.85 -13.96
N LEU A 31 -2.03 -26.50 -14.21
CA LEU A 31 -1.98 -27.95 -14.41
C LEU A 31 -2.46 -28.72 -13.18
N ALA A 32 -2.02 -28.33 -11.99
CA ALA A 32 -2.45 -28.95 -10.73
C ALA A 32 -3.96 -28.75 -10.49
N LEU A 33 -4.49 -27.54 -10.70
CA LEU A 33 -5.92 -27.25 -10.61
C LEU A 33 -6.74 -28.06 -11.62
N GLY A 34 -6.25 -28.18 -12.85
CA GLY A 34 -6.85 -29.03 -13.88
C GLY A 34 -6.94 -30.50 -13.45
N ALA A 35 -5.87 -31.04 -12.85
CA ALA A 35 -5.87 -32.40 -12.33
C ALA A 35 -6.87 -32.60 -11.17
N ILE A 36 -6.95 -31.63 -10.24
CA ILE A 36 -7.92 -31.64 -9.14
C ILE A 36 -9.34 -31.61 -9.69
N PHE A 37 -9.66 -30.70 -10.62
CA PHE A 37 -10.99 -30.61 -11.20
C PHE A 37 -11.36 -31.84 -12.02
N TYR A 38 -10.42 -32.43 -12.75
CA TYR A 38 -10.63 -33.71 -13.43
C TYR A 38 -10.97 -34.82 -12.44
N TYR A 39 -10.21 -34.95 -11.34
CA TYR A 39 -10.48 -35.93 -10.29
C TYR A 39 -11.86 -35.73 -9.64
N ARG A 40 -12.23 -34.48 -9.34
CA ARG A 40 -13.57 -34.14 -8.80
C ARG A 40 -14.68 -34.46 -9.79
N ALA A 41 -14.50 -34.15 -11.07
CA ALA A 41 -15.49 -34.44 -12.12
C ALA A 41 -15.64 -35.95 -12.38
N ALA A 42 -14.54 -36.71 -12.35
CA ALA A 42 -14.54 -38.16 -12.54
C ALA A 42 -15.40 -38.87 -11.48
N PHE A 43 -15.43 -38.40 -10.23
CA PHE A 43 -16.34 -38.90 -9.20
C PHE A 43 -17.82 -38.78 -9.60
N PHE A 44 -18.22 -37.65 -10.20
CA PHE A 44 -19.60 -37.46 -10.66
C PHE A 44 -19.94 -38.32 -11.87
N LEU A 45 -18.98 -38.56 -12.77
CA LEU A 45 -19.16 -39.39 -13.96
C LEU A 45 -19.14 -40.89 -13.66
N SER A 46 -18.34 -41.33 -12.68
CA SER A 46 -18.16 -42.74 -12.29
C SER A 46 -19.00 -43.16 -11.08
N LYS A 47 -20.08 -42.42 -10.77
CA LYS A 47 -20.96 -42.61 -9.61
C LYS A 47 -21.52 -44.05 -9.44
N ASN A 48 -21.54 -44.85 -10.51
CA ASN A 48 -22.07 -46.22 -10.51
C ASN A 48 -21.05 -47.30 -10.10
N ASP A 49 -19.80 -46.94 -9.79
CA ASP A 49 -18.77 -47.89 -9.38
C ASP A 49 -18.91 -48.23 -7.87
N PRO A 50 -18.95 -49.52 -7.45
CA PRO A 50 -19.10 -49.94 -6.05
C PRO A 50 -18.05 -49.36 -5.08
N LYS A 51 -16.91 -48.86 -5.58
CA LYS A 51 -15.85 -48.22 -4.78
C LYS A 51 -16.24 -46.87 -4.20
N TYR A 52 -17.21 -46.15 -4.78
CA TYR A 52 -17.57 -44.78 -4.39
C TYR A 52 -18.70 -44.67 -3.36
N TYR A 53 -19.32 -45.79 -2.97
CA TYR A 53 -20.38 -45.83 -1.95
C TYR A 53 -19.89 -45.46 -0.54
N MET A 54 -18.57 -45.46 -0.28
CA MET A 54 -18.00 -45.10 1.02
C MET A 54 -17.70 -43.60 1.17
N VAL A 55 -17.86 -42.78 0.12
CA VAL A 55 -17.55 -41.34 0.19
C VAL A 55 -18.83 -40.54 0.49
N PRO A 56 -18.89 -39.79 1.61
CA PRO A 56 -20.05 -38.94 1.91
C PRO A 56 -20.23 -37.84 0.86
N PHE A 57 -21.40 -37.81 0.21
CA PHE A 57 -21.71 -36.87 -0.88
C PHE A 57 -21.59 -35.39 -0.47
N LEU A 58 -22.08 -35.05 0.73
CA LEU A 58 -22.10 -33.66 1.21
C LEU A 58 -20.68 -33.08 1.38
N PRO A 59 -19.74 -33.70 2.14
CA PRO A 59 -18.34 -33.29 2.19
C PRO A 59 -17.65 -33.19 0.82
N TRP A 60 -17.99 -34.08 -0.12
CA TRP A 60 -17.40 -34.03 -1.45
C TRP A 60 -17.80 -32.77 -2.22
N VAL A 61 -19.09 -32.43 -2.18
CA VAL A 61 -19.63 -31.22 -2.83
C VAL A 61 -19.07 -29.95 -2.18
N THR A 62 -19.01 -29.90 -0.85
CA THR A 62 -18.52 -28.70 -0.14
C THR A 62 -17.04 -28.43 -0.42
N ILE A 63 -16.20 -29.46 -0.40
CA ILE A 63 -14.78 -29.31 -0.74
C ILE A 63 -14.62 -28.91 -2.21
N SER A 64 -15.38 -29.53 -3.13
CA SER A 64 -15.33 -29.17 -4.56
C SER A 64 -15.72 -27.70 -4.80
N ALA A 65 -16.72 -27.20 -4.07
CA ALA A 65 -17.13 -25.80 -4.14
C ALA A 65 -16.05 -24.86 -3.57
N ALA A 66 -15.40 -25.23 -2.46
CA ALA A 66 -14.31 -24.46 -1.88
C ALA A 66 -13.08 -24.39 -2.81
N GLU A 67 -12.74 -25.49 -3.48
CA GLU A 67 -11.67 -25.55 -4.48
C GLU A 67 -12.00 -24.67 -5.71
N LEU A 68 -13.25 -24.68 -6.18
CA LEU A 68 -13.71 -23.82 -7.28
C LEU A 68 -13.56 -22.33 -6.95
N VAL A 69 -14.07 -21.90 -5.79
CA VAL A 69 -13.98 -20.51 -5.33
C VAL A 69 -12.53 -20.09 -5.14
N SER A 70 -11.72 -20.95 -4.52
CA SER A 70 -10.30 -20.68 -4.28
C SER A 70 -9.52 -20.55 -5.60
N SER A 71 -9.80 -21.42 -6.57
CA SER A 71 -9.20 -21.35 -7.92
C SER A 71 -9.63 -20.09 -8.65
N PHE A 72 -10.90 -19.69 -8.54
CA PHE A 72 -11.40 -18.46 -9.12
C PHE A 72 -10.69 -17.22 -8.53
N VAL A 73 -10.59 -17.14 -7.20
CA VAL A 73 -9.85 -16.06 -6.53
C VAL A 73 -8.39 -16.04 -6.94
N TRP A 74 -7.77 -17.22 -7.12
CA TRP A 74 -6.39 -17.32 -7.59
C TRP A 74 -6.22 -16.78 -9.02
N VAL A 75 -7.09 -17.17 -9.96
CA VAL A 75 -7.07 -16.67 -11.34
C VAL A 75 -7.19 -15.14 -11.38
N LEU A 76 -8.04 -14.54 -10.53
CA LEU A 76 -8.17 -13.09 -10.44
C LEU A 76 -6.89 -12.39 -9.95
N LYS A 77 -6.03 -13.07 -9.19
CA LYS A 77 -4.77 -12.52 -8.68
C LYS A 77 -3.63 -12.61 -9.68
N GLU A 78 -3.65 -13.57 -10.59
CA GLU A 78 -2.50 -13.88 -11.44
C GLU A 78 -2.04 -12.78 -12.43
N PRO A 79 -2.95 -11.94 -12.98
CA PRO A 79 -2.53 -10.79 -13.80
C PRO A 79 -1.57 -9.84 -13.08
N PHE A 80 -1.68 -9.67 -11.75
CA PHE A 80 -0.80 -8.79 -10.98
C PHE A 80 0.65 -9.28 -10.92
N PHE A 81 0.88 -10.58 -11.12
CA PHE A 81 2.21 -11.19 -11.03
C PHE A 81 2.87 -11.39 -12.39
N TRP A 82 2.17 -11.17 -13.51
CA TRP A 82 2.66 -11.45 -14.85
C TRP A 82 3.73 -10.47 -15.38
N PHE A 83 3.67 -9.22 -14.93
CA PHE A 83 4.59 -8.15 -15.32
C PHE A 83 5.00 -7.32 -14.09
N PRO A 84 5.85 -7.87 -13.20
CA PRO A 84 6.35 -7.13 -12.06
C PRO A 84 7.20 -5.95 -12.54
N VAL A 85 6.81 -4.75 -12.10
CA VAL A 85 7.45 -3.48 -12.48
C VAL A 85 7.80 -2.72 -11.21
N THR A 86 9.01 -2.16 -11.17
CA THR A 86 9.42 -1.19 -10.16
C THR A 86 9.67 0.17 -10.82
N ARG A 87 9.43 1.25 -10.09
CA ARG A 87 9.72 2.61 -10.54
C ARG A 87 10.78 3.23 -9.65
N THR A 88 11.82 3.77 -10.26
CA THR A 88 12.82 4.59 -9.60
C THR A 88 12.54 6.05 -9.95
N VAL A 89 12.54 6.91 -8.93
CA VAL A 89 12.34 8.36 -9.09
C VAL A 89 13.67 9.08 -8.90
N PHE A 90 13.84 10.22 -9.56
CA PHE A 90 15.03 11.07 -9.45
C PHE A 90 14.63 12.49 -9.03
N PRO A 91 14.33 12.72 -7.74
CA PRO A 91 13.89 14.03 -7.24
C PRO A 91 14.90 15.14 -7.54
N GLU A 92 16.18 14.82 -7.61
CA GLU A 92 17.28 15.76 -7.87
C GLU A 92 17.22 16.37 -9.28
N ARG A 93 16.46 15.75 -10.19
CA ARG A 93 16.26 16.21 -11.57
C ARG A 93 15.02 17.11 -11.71
N LEU A 94 14.24 17.29 -10.65
CA LEU A 94 13.07 18.16 -10.68
C LEU A 94 13.48 19.63 -10.89
N PRO A 95 12.67 20.43 -11.61
CA PRO A 95 12.90 21.86 -11.71
C PRO A 95 12.81 22.49 -10.32
N LYS A 96 13.67 23.47 -10.06
CA LYS A 96 13.63 24.23 -8.80
C LYS A 96 12.34 25.08 -8.71
N ASP A 97 11.89 25.28 -7.48
CA ASP A 97 10.77 26.04 -6.90
C ASP A 97 9.65 26.62 -7.79
N PRO A 98 9.86 27.57 -8.74
CA PRO A 98 8.76 28.23 -9.44
C PRO A 98 7.77 27.28 -10.14
N HIS A 99 8.21 26.10 -10.60
CA HIS A 99 7.36 25.18 -11.36
C HIS A 99 6.66 24.09 -10.55
N LEU A 100 6.88 24.01 -9.24
CA LEU A 100 6.22 23.01 -8.40
C LEU A 100 4.71 23.32 -8.21
N PRO A 101 3.81 22.32 -8.23
CA PRO A 101 2.38 22.54 -7.97
C PRO A 101 2.10 22.86 -6.49
N GLY A 102 0.87 23.29 -6.18
CA GLY A 102 0.40 23.26 -4.78
C GLY A 102 0.10 21.82 -4.35
N ILE A 103 0.36 21.49 -3.09
CA ILE A 103 0.07 20.20 -2.47
C ILE A 103 -0.75 20.43 -1.20
N ASP A 104 -1.88 19.72 -1.11
CA ASP A 104 -2.71 19.69 0.09
C ASP A 104 -2.61 18.31 0.74
N VAL A 105 -2.21 18.28 2.01
CA VAL A 105 -2.14 17.06 2.83
C VAL A 105 -3.35 17.02 3.74
N PHE A 106 -4.17 15.98 3.60
CA PHE A 106 -5.34 15.74 4.46
C PHE A 106 -5.02 14.65 5.49
N VAL A 107 -5.15 15.00 6.77
CA VAL A 107 -5.06 14.09 7.90
C VAL A 107 -6.46 13.96 8.49
N CYS A 108 -7.00 12.75 8.56
CA CYS A 108 -8.31 12.49 9.16
C CYS A 108 -8.14 11.69 10.45
N THR A 109 -8.90 12.04 11.48
CA THR A 109 -8.97 11.27 12.71
C THR A 109 -10.40 11.16 13.21
N ALA A 110 -10.76 9.98 13.74
CA ALA A 110 -12.13 9.66 14.13
C ALA A 110 -12.30 9.42 15.64
N ASP A 111 -11.31 8.84 16.32
CA ASP A 111 -11.47 8.44 17.72
C ASP A 111 -10.13 8.52 18.48
N PRO A 112 -9.98 9.46 19.43
CA PRO A 112 -8.75 9.61 20.23
C PRO A 112 -8.35 8.36 21.03
N GLY A 113 -9.28 7.45 21.31
CA GLY A 113 -8.98 6.19 21.99
C GLY A 113 -8.29 5.17 21.08
N LYS A 114 -8.63 5.16 19.79
CA LYS A 114 -8.04 4.25 18.78
C LYS A 114 -6.86 4.89 18.04
N GLU A 115 -6.91 6.20 17.87
CA GLU A 115 -5.93 7.05 17.21
C GLU A 115 -5.46 8.11 18.22
N PRO A 116 -4.50 7.76 19.09
CA PRO A 116 -4.07 8.67 20.16
C PRO A 116 -3.70 10.05 19.61
N THR A 117 -4.28 11.10 20.21
CA THR A 117 -4.11 12.49 19.74
C THR A 117 -2.64 12.87 19.58
N PHE A 118 -1.76 12.41 20.48
CA PHE A 118 -0.31 12.65 20.37
C PHE A 118 0.28 12.10 19.05
N GLY A 119 -0.11 10.89 18.65
CA GLY A 119 0.31 10.29 17.38
C GLY A 119 -0.24 11.05 16.17
N VAL A 120 -1.50 11.48 16.24
CA VAL A 120 -2.10 12.34 15.19
C VAL A 120 -1.34 13.65 15.06
N MET A 121 -0.98 14.31 16.17
CA MET A 121 -0.21 15.55 16.15
C MET A 121 1.21 15.36 15.60
N ASN A 122 1.86 14.23 15.88
CA ASN A 122 3.13 13.88 15.26
C ASN A 122 2.99 13.79 13.74
N THR A 123 1.92 13.16 13.23
CA THR A 123 1.62 13.09 11.78
C THR A 123 1.40 14.48 11.18
N VAL A 124 0.62 15.34 11.84
CA VAL A 124 0.36 16.72 11.39
C VAL A 124 1.66 17.53 11.32
N ILE A 125 2.46 17.52 12.39
CA ILE A 125 3.75 18.23 12.43
C ILE A 125 4.72 17.67 11.38
N SER A 126 4.75 16.35 11.18
CA SER A 126 5.57 15.72 10.14
C SER A 126 5.16 16.17 8.74
N ALA A 127 3.86 16.26 8.47
CA ALA A 127 3.35 16.76 7.20
C ALA A 127 3.76 18.22 6.98
N MET A 128 3.71 19.07 8.00
CA MET A 128 4.17 20.45 7.93
C MET A 128 5.69 20.59 7.73
N ALA A 129 6.46 19.56 8.10
CA ALA A 129 7.91 19.51 7.99
C ALA A 129 8.43 18.90 6.68
N LEU A 130 7.54 18.58 5.72
CA LEU A 130 7.93 18.09 4.41
C LEU A 130 8.86 19.09 3.71
N ASP A 131 9.84 18.59 2.96
CA ASP A 131 10.75 19.41 2.16
C ASP A 131 10.03 19.91 0.90
N TYR A 132 9.19 20.93 1.10
CA TYR A 132 8.40 21.58 0.07
C TYR A 132 8.29 23.09 0.31
N PRO A 133 8.10 23.92 -0.73
CA PRO A 133 7.86 25.35 -0.54
C PRO A 133 6.63 25.59 0.34
N ALA A 134 6.79 26.40 1.40
CA ALA A 134 5.77 26.60 2.43
C ALA A 134 4.51 27.27 1.87
N GLU A 135 4.67 28.14 0.87
CA GLU A 135 3.58 28.80 0.15
C GLU A 135 2.81 27.85 -0.79
N LYS A 136 3.30 26.63 -0.99
CA LYS A 136 2.68 25.60 -1.83
C LYS A 136 2.25 24.35 -1.06
N LEU A 137 2.46 24.31 0.26
CA LEU A 137 2.10 23.18 1.10
C LEU A 137 1.01 23.59 2.10
N SER A 138 -0.16 22.99 1.98
CA SER A 138 -1.25 23.15 2.95
C SER A 138 -1.47 21.84 3.68
N VAL A 139 -1.72 21.90 5.00
CA VAL A 139 -2.03 20.73 5.82
C VAL A 139 -3.37 20.94 6.50
N TYR A 140 -4.28 19.99 6.30
CA TYR A 140 -5.65 20.00 6.83
C TYR A 140 -5.85 18.83 7.79
N LEU A 141 -6.45 19.09 8.94
CA LEU A 141 -6.86 18.07 9.91
C LEU A 141 -8.38 18.00 9.98
N SER A 142 -8.96 16.87 9.56
CA SER A 142 -10.38 16.54 9.79
C SER A 142 -10.53 15.79 11.10
N ASN A 143 -11.36 16.32 12.00
CA ASN A 143 -11.70 15.68 13.27
C ASN A 143 -13.13 15.14 13.20
N ASP A 144 -13.28 13.96 12.60
CA ASP A 144 -14.57 13.33 12.35
C ASP A 144 -15.26 12.90 13.66
N GLY A 145 -14.46 12.61 14.69
CA GLY A 145 -14.95 12.31 16.04
C GLY A 145 -15.45 13.51 16.82
N GLY A 146 -15.20 14.74 16.33
CA GLY A 146 -15.55 15.97 17.04
C GLY A 146 -14.93 16.10 18.44
N ALA A 147 -13.90 15.32 18.75
CA ALA A 147 -13.36 15.23 20.09
C ALA A 147 -12.59 16.51 20.47
N SER A 148 -12.89 17.07 21.64
CA SER A 148 -12.26 18.31 22.13
C SER A 148 -10.76 18.16 22.37
N VAL A 149 -10.31 16.97 22.75
CA VAL A 149 -8.89 16.66 22.95
C VAL A 149 -8.08 16.83 21.67
N THR A 150 -8.66 16.53 20.49
CA THR A 150 -8.00 16.74 19.19
C THR A 150 -7.73 18.23 18.94
N LEU A 151 -8.70 19.09 19.25
CA LEU A 151 -8.53 20.55 19.15
C LEU A 151 -7.47 21.06 20.13
N MET A 152 -7.43 20.55 21.35
CA MET A 152 -6.41 20.91 22.34
C MET A 152 -5.03 20.46 21.88
N GLY A 153 -4.91 19.21 21.43
CA GLY A 153 -3.67 18.67 20.87
C GLY A 153 -3.16 19.50 19.68
N MET A 154 -4.05 19.98 18.81
CA MET A 154 -3.68 20.84 17.68
C MET A 154 -3.09 22.18 18.13
N LYS A 155 -3.61 22.79 19.21
CA LYS A 155 -3.06 24.03 19.77
C LYS A 155 -1.64 23.83 20.29
N GLU A 156 -1.41 22.75 21.04
CA GLU A 156 -0.08 22.41 21.56
C GLU A 156 0.89 22.04 20.42
N ALA A 157 0.40 21.30 19.42
CA ALA A 157 1.18 20.94 18.24
C ALA A 157 1.59 22.16 17.43
N TRP A 158 0.70 23.15 17.28
CA TRP A 158 1.01 24.42 16.63
C TRP A 158 2.11 25.18 17.37
N ALA A 159 2.01 25.29 18.71
CA ALA A 159 3.04 25.92 19.52
C ALA A 159 4.40 25.22 19.35
N PHE A 160 4.42 23.88 19.40
CA PHE A 160 5.63 23.09 19.19
C PHE A 160 6.21 23.23 17.76
N ALA A 161 5.35 23.26 16.74
CA ALA A 161 5.75 23.37 15.34
C ALA A 161 6.57 24.64 15.06
N THR A 162 6.31 25.74 15.77
CA THR A 162 7.09 26.99 15.63
C THR A 162 8.59 26.80 15.92
N TRP A 163 8.95 25.82 16.75
CA TRP A 163 10.34 25.46 17.05
C TRP A 163 10.84 24.32 16.18
N TRP A 164 9.99 23.31 15.96
CA TRP A 164 10.35 22.08 15.26
C TRP A 164 10.59 22.30 13.77
N LEU A 165 9.72 23.02 13.07
CA LEU A 165 9.84 23.19 11.61
C LEU A 165 11.12 23.93 11.20
N PRO A 166 11.50 25.07 11.83
CA PRO A 166 12.78 25.71 11.54
C PRO A 166 13.99 24.84 11.90
N PHE A 167 13.88 24.03 12.96
CA PHE A 167 14.92 23.09 13.35
C PHE A 167 15.13 22.01 12.29
N CYS A 168 14.07 21.35 11.83
CA CYS A 168 14.13 20.35 10.77
C CYS A 168 14.77 20.90 9.50
N LYS A 169 14.32 22.08 9.07
CA LYS A 169 14.82 22.74 7.86
C LYS A 169 16.28 23.17 7.98
N ARG A 170 16.68 23.75 9.12
CA ARG A 170 18.06 24.25 9.33
C ARG A 170 19.09 23.11 9.38
N TRP A 171 18.73 21.98 9.98
CA TRP A 171 19.65 20.86 10.18
C TRP A 171 19.43 19.70 9.21
N ASN A 172 18.57 19.88 8.21
CA ASN A 172 18.21 18.84 7.23
C ASN A 172 17.88 17.50 7.89
N VAL A 173 17.00 17.55 8.90
CA VAL A 173 16.65 16.39 9.72
C VAL A 173 15.91 15.37 8.86
N LYS A 174 16.46 14.15 8.75
CA LYS A 174 15.86 13.08 7.93
C LYS A 174 14.59 12.49 8.54
N SER A 175 14.54 12.35 9.86
CA SER A 175 13.36 11.86 10.59
C SER A 175 12.54 13.06 11.07
N ILE A 176 11.64 13.54 10.22
CA ILE A 176 10.83 14.74 10.50
C ILE A 176 9.71 14.52 11.53
N CYS A 177 9.41 13.26 11.85
CA CYS A 177 8.50 12.92 12.93
C CYS A 177 9.18 13.14 14.29
N PRO A 178 8.66 14.03 15.16
CA PRO A 178 9.28 14.33 16.45
C PRO A 178 9.48 13.07 17.30
N GLN A 179 8.44 12.26 17.44
CA GLN A 179 8.50 11.02 18.23
C GLN A 179 9.61 10.08 17.70
N ALA A 180 9.62 9.81 16.40
CA ALA A 180 10.63 8.93 15.79
C ALA A 180 12.05 9.52 15.85
N TYR A 181 12.20 10.84 15.86
CA TYR A 181 13.49 11.50 16.02
C TYR A 181 14.06 11.31 17.44
N PHE A 182 13.22 11.45 18.48
CA PHE A 182 13.66 11.39 19.87
C PHE A 182 13.75 9.96 20.43
N GLU A 183 12.99 9.01 19.90
CA GLU A 183 13.05 7.60 20.33
C GLU A 183 14.30 6.86 19.80
N GLY A 184 15.02 7.44 18.83
CA GLY A 184 16.21 6.82 18.21
C GLY A 184 15.84 5.73 17.19
N PRO A 185 16.83 5.17 16.46
CA PRO A 185 16.58 4.04 15.59
C PRO A 185 16.17 2.83 16.43
N MET A 186 14.99 2.26 16.14
CA MET A 186 14.68 0.88 16.55
C MET A 186 15.65 -0.11 15.91
#